data_AF-A0A8E0RMB9-F1
#
_entry.id   AF-A0A8E0RMB9-F1
#
_cell.length_a   1.000
_cell.length_b   1.000
_cell.length_c   1.000
_cell.angle_alpha   90.00
_cell.angle_beta   90.00
_cell.angle_gamma   90.00
#
_symmetry.space_group_name_H-M   'P 1'
#
loop_
_entity.id
_entity.type
_entity.pdbx_description
1 polymer ?
#
loop_
_entity_poly.entity_id
_entity_poly.type
_entity_poly.pdbx_seq_one_letter_code
_entity_poly.pdbx_strand_id
1 'polypeptide(L)'
;MWTIRFSILYVVGISLMLGVTNLVSGHLALFLRTAISERLHSFYFKNQNFYTVNNLMEIDNADQRLTQDIGTACTLVSEILPLFLMNPILVIVYTYLCVERYSLFFNELLFTLNRAGWLGPIASYIMFVIYAIITHFVTIWSSKAVYEHDRQEGNFR
;
A
#
# COMPACT_ATOMS: atom_id res chain seq x y z
N MET A 1 -28.59 4.77 -27.04
CA MET A 1 -28.62 3.30 -26.88
C MET A 1 -27.22 2.68 -26.97
N TRP A 2 -26.45 2.87 -28.05
CA TRP A 2 -25.11 2.27 -28.21
C TRP A 2 -24.07 2.72 -27.17
N THR A 3 -24.00 4.01 -26.84
CA THR A 3 -23.07 4.56 -25.83
C THR A 3 -23.25 3.97 -24.44
N ILE A 4 -24.50 3.69 -24.05
CA ILE A 4 -24.83 3.07 -22.76
C ILE A 4 -24.32 1.63 -22.72
N ARG A 5 -24.49 0.86 -23.81
CA ARG A 5 -24.00 -0.53 -23.89
C ARG A 5 -22.47 -0.61 -23.77
N PHE A 6 -21.73 0.30 -24.41
CA PHE A 6 -20.28 0.35 -24.29
C PHE A 6 -19.82 0.74 -22.88
N SER A 7 -20.51 1.69 -22.25
CA SER A 7 -20.20 2.12 -20.88
C SER A 7 -20.42 0.99 -19.87
N ILE A 8 -21.51 0.21 -20.02
CA ILE A 8 -21.77 -0.96 -19.18
C ILE A 8 -20.66 -2.01 -19.35
N LEU A 9 -20.27 -2.32 -20.60
CA LEU A 9 -19.20 -3.28 -20.86
C LEU A 9 -17.87 -2.84 -20.23
N TYR A 10 -17.54 -1.55 -20.33
CA TYR A 10 -16.32 -0.99 -19.76
C TYR A 10 -16.30 -1.10 -18.22
N VAL A 11 -17.39 -0.74 -17.56
CA VAL A 11 -17.52 -0.83 -16.10
C VAL A 11 -17.42 -2.28 -15.62
N VAL A 12 -18.06 -3.22 -16.32
CA VAL A 12 -17.95 -4.66 -16.02
C VAL A 12 -16.52 -5.15 -16.22
N GLY A 13 -15.82 -4.70 -17.26
CA GLY A 13 -14.42 -5.04 -17.48
C GLY A 13 -13.52 -4.59 -16.33
N ILE A 14 -13.69 -3.35 -15.87
CA ILE A 14 -12.90 -2.82 -14.73
C ILE A 14 -13.22 -3.56 -13.44
N SER A 15 -14.50 -3.82 -13.15
CA SER A 15 -14.87 -4.51 -11.91
C SER A 15 -14.34 -5.93 -11.86
N LEU A 16 -14.31 -6.63 -13.00
CA LEU A 16 -13.67 -7.95 -13.11
C LEU A 16 -12.16 -7.88 -12.83
N MET A 17 -11.45 -6.93 -13.44
CA MET A 17 -10.01 -6.74 -13.22
C MET A 17 -9.69 -6.40 -11.76
N LEU A 18 -10.51 -5.56 -11.14
CA LEU A 18 -10.39 -5.26 -9.71
C LEU A 18 -10.61 -6.52 -8.86
N GLY A 19 -11.63 -7.33 -9.19
CA GLY A 19 -11.90 -8.60 -8.52
C GLY A 19 -10.73 -9.58 -8.61
N VAL A 20 -10.12 -9.72 -9.79
CA VAL A 20 -8.92 -10.56 -9.98
C VAL A 20 -7.75 -10.06 -9.15
N THR A 21 -7.52 -8.74 -9.12
CA THR A 21 -6.42 -8.13 -8.34
C THR A 21 -6.59 -8.42 -6.85
N ASN A 22 -7.81 -8.28 -6.33
CA ASN A 22 -8.12 -8.59 -4.93
C ASN A 22 -7.93 -10.08 -4.61
N LEU A 23 -8.35 -10.96 -5.53
CA LEU A 23 -8.15 -12.41 -5.37
C LEU A 23 -6.66 -12.77 -5.32
N VAL A 24 -5.85 -12.20 -6.22
CA VAL A 24 -4.41 -12.43 -6.26
C VAL A 24 -3.73 -11.90 -4.98
N SER A 25 -4.10 -10.70 -4.52
CA SER A 25 -3.59 -10.13 -3.27
C SER A 25 -3.93 -11.00 -2.06
N GLY A 26 -5.18 -11.46 -1.96
CA GLY A 26 -5.61 -12.37 -0.89
C GLY A 26 -4.87 -13.70 -0.91
N HIS A 27 -4.65 -14.27 -2.11
CA HIS A 27 -3.87 -15.51 -2.24
C HIS A 27 -2.40 -15.31 -1.84
N LEU A 28 -1.80 -14.18 -2.21
CA LEU A 28 -0.45 -13.80 -1.81
C LEU A 28 -0.33 -13.66 -0.28
N ALA A 29 -1.32 -13.02 0.37
CA ALA A 29 -1.35 -12.89 1.83
C ALA A 29 -1.36 -14.25 2.54
N LEU A 30 -2.17 -15.19 2.05
CA LEU A 30 -2.20 -16.56 2.57
C LEU A 30 -0.87 -17.27 2.36
N PHE A 31 -0.31 -17.19 1.15
CA PHE A 31 0.97 -17.83 0.83
C PHE A 31 2.11 -17.30 1.71
N LEU A 32 2.22 -15.97 1.86
CA LEU A 32 3.22 -15.34 2.71
C LEU A 32 3.03 -15.73 4.17
N ARG A 33 1.80 -15.72 4.67
CA ARG A 33 1.48 -16.12 6.05
C ARG A 33 1.95 -17.54 6.32
N THR A 34 1.58 -18.50 5.46
CA THR A 34 1.99 -19.91 5.63
C THR A 34 3.51 -20.04 5.61
N ALA A 35 4.18 -19.46 4.60
CA ALA A 35 5.63 -19.58 4.46
C ALA A 35 6.41 -18.95 5.64
N ILE A 36 5.96 -17.79 6.13
CA ILE A 36 6.61 -17.07 7.23
C ILE A 36 6.30 -17.76 8.57
N SER A 37 5.04 -18.09 8.85
CA SER A 37 4.66 -18.75 10.11
C SER A 37 5.33 -20.10 10.27
N GLU A 38 5.39 -20.95 9.23
CA GLU A 38 6.06 -22.25 9.31
C GLU A 38 7.55 -22.10 9.62
N ARG A 39 8.24 -21.17 8.94
CA ARG A 39 9.66 -20.92 9.19
C ARG A 39 9.90 -20.37 10.59
N LEU A 40 9.13 -19.36 11.02
CA LEU A 40 9.31 -18.78 12.35
C LEU A 40 8.97 -19.78 13.46
N HIS A 41 7.90 -20.57 13.31
CA HIS A 41 7.58 -21.66 14.24
C HIS A 41 8.72 -22.67 14.33
N SER A 42 9.31 -23.06 13.20
CA SER A 42 10.44 -24.00 13.20
C SER A 42 11.64 -23.45 13.97
N PHE A 43 11.94 -22.15 13.87
CA PHE A 43 13.03 -21.51 14.63
C PHE A 43 12.69 -21.30 16.10
N TYR A 44 11.42 -21.04 16.41
CA TYR A 44 10.95 -20.81 17.76
C TYR A 44 11.03 -22.08 18.62
N PHE A 45 10.62 -23.23 18.07
CA PHE A 45 10.67 -24.52 18.78
C PHE A 45 12.02 -25.23 18.71
N LYS A 46 12.92 -24.81 17.83
CA LYS A 46 14.26 -25.40 17.72
C LYS A 46 15.11 -25.06 18.95
N ASN A 47 15.84 -26.04 19.47
CA ASN A 47 16.84 -25.88 20.54
C ASN A 47 16.33 -25.14 21.79
N GLN A 48 15.04 -25.28 22.14
CA GLN A 48 14.43 -24.55 23.26
C GLN A 48 14.52 -23.02 23.14
N ASN A 49 14.60 -22.49 21.92
CA ASN A 49 14.61 -21.05 21.66
C ASN A 49 13.39 -20.34 22.23
N PHE A 50 12.24 -21.02 22.35
CA PHE A 50 11.05 -20.49 23.02
C PHE A 50 11.37 -19.94 24.42
N TYR A 51 12.21 -20.64 25.20
CA TYR A 51 12.59 -20.20 26.55
C TYR A 51 13.52 -19.01 26.49
N THR A 52 14.45 -19.01 25.52
CA THR A 52 15.38 -17.90 25.33
C THR A 52 14.64 -16.63 24.92
N VAL A 53 13.70 -16.73 23.98
CA VAL A 53 12.92 -15.60 23.48
C VAL A 53 11.94 -15.07 24.54
N ASN A 54 11.28 -15.94 25.30
CA ASN A 54 10.30 -15.51 26.31
C ASN A 54 10.94 -15.05 27.63
N ASN A 55 12.08 -15.60 28.04
CA ASN A 55 12.61 -15.39 29.40
C ASN A 55 14.03 -14.79 29.43
N LEU A 56 14.82 -14.92 28.36
CA LEU A 56 16.19 -14.40 28.31
C LEU A 56 16.33 -13.15 27.42
N MET A 57 15.40 -12.92 26.51
CA MET A 57 15.34 -11.72 25.67
C MET A 57 14.29 -10.73 26.20
N GLU A 58 14.54 -9.45 26.02
CA GLU A 58 13.58 -8.36 26.33
C GLU A 58 12.55 -8.20 25.19
N ILE A 59 11.97 -9.31 24.71
CA ILE A 59 10.91 -9.28 23.71
C ILE A 59 9.56 -9.39 24.43
N ASP A 60 8.72 -8.37 24.27
CA ASP A 60 7.36 -8.35 24.78
C ASP A 60 6.46 -9.34 24.04
N ASN A 61 5.73 -10.16 24.80
CA ASN A 61 4.66 -11.04 24.31
C ASN A 61 4.99 -11.80 23.01
N ALA A 62 6.15 -12.46 22.95
CA ALA A 62 6.65 -13.07 21.71
C ALA A 62 5.67 -14.07 21.07
N ASP A 63 4.92 -14.83 21.88
CA ASP A 63 3.87 -15.74 21.42
C ASP A 63 2.73 -15.01 20.69
N GLN A 64 2.34 -13.82 21.17
CA GLN A 64 1.35 -12.98 20.49
C GLN A 64 1.89 -12.46 19.16
N ARG A 65 3.14 -12.00 19.14
CA ARG A 65 3.77 -11.51 17.89
C ARG A 65 3.85 -12.62 16.84
N LEU A 66 4.18 -13.83 17.27
CA LEU A 66 4.29 -15.01 16.40
C LEU A 66 2.93 -15.41 15.77
N THR A 67 1.82 -15.18 16.45
CA THR A 67 0.50 -15.66 16.02
C THR A 67 -0.37 -14.58 15.38
N GLN A 68 -0.42 -13.40 15.99
CA GLN A 68 -1.26 -12.27 15.59
C GLN A 68 -0.53 -11.34 14.63
N ASP A 69 0.66 -10.85 15.00
CA ASP A 69 1.33 -9.79 14.24
C ASP A 69 1.84 -10.26 12.88
N ILE A 70 2.37 -11.49 12.78
CA ILE A 70 2.78 -12.07 11.48
C ILE A 70 1.61 -12.08 10.50
N GLY A 71 0.43 -12.48 10.99
CA GLY A 71 -0.77 -12.52 10.19
C GLY A 71 -1.15 -11.16 9.64
N THR A 72 -1.23 -10.16 10.52
CA THR A 72 -1.56 -8.78 10.16
C THR A 72 -0.51 -8.19 9.21
N ALA A 73 0.78 -8.40 9.48
CA ALA A 73 1.86 -7.92 8.64
C ALA A 73 1.81 -8.51 7.23
N CYS A 74 1.56 -9.82 7.10
CA CYS A 74 1.45 -10.47 5.78
C CYS A 74 0.28 -9.93 4.96
N THR A 75 -0.87 -9.69 5.58
CA THR A 75 -2.03 -9.09 4.92
C THR A 75 -1.72 -7.67 4.45
N LEU A 76 -1.15 -6.83 5.33
CA LEU A 76 -0.79 -5.45 4.99
C LEU A 76 0.24 -5.39 3.86
N VAL A 77 1.25 -6.27 3.87
CA VAL A 77 2.25 -6.34 2.80
C VAL A 77 1.60 -6.69 1.47
N SER A 78 0.73 -7.70 1.43
CA SER A 78 0.04 -8.10 0.20
C SER A 78 -0.89 -7.02 -0.36
N GLU A 79 -1.52 -6.22 0.50
CA GLU A 79 -2.35 -5.09 0.08
C GLU A 79 -1.52 -3.93 -0.48
N ILE A 80 -0.38 -3.60 0.15
CA ILE A 80 0.46 -2.46 -0.24
C ILE A 80 1.29 -2.77 -1.49
N LEU A 81 1.72 -4.02 -1.68
CA LEU A 81 2.64 -4.42 -2.74
C LEU A 81 2.15 -4.09 -4.16
N PRO A 82 0.88 -4.35 -4.55
CA PRO A 82 0.34 -3.93 -5.84
C PRO A 82 0.34 -2.41 -6.02
N LEU A 83 -0.02 -1.64 -5.00
CA LEU A 83 -0.01 -0.18 -5.06
C LEU A 83 1.41 0.35 -5.23
N PHE A 84 2.37 -0.22 -4.50
CA PHE A 84 3.77 0.18 -4.58
C PHE A 84 4.36 -0.03 -5.99
N LEU A 85 3.97 -1.11 -6.67
CA LEU A 85 4.42 -1.38 -8.04
C LEU A 85 3.70 -0.50 -9.08
N MET A 86 2.39 -0.30 -8.94
CA MET A 86 1.57 0.39 -9.93
C MET A 86 1.69 1.92 -9.87
N ASN A 87 1.71 2.50 -8.67
CA ASN A 87 1.70 3.95 -8.47
C ASN A 87 2.86 4.69 -9.20
N PRO A 88 4.14 4.26 -9.13
CA PRO A 88 5.21 4.97 -9.82
C PRO A 88 5.04 4.92 -11.35
N ILE A 89 4.60 3.78 -11.88
CA ILE A 89 4.34 3.62 -13.32
C ILE A 89 3.22 4.56 -13.76
N LEU A 90 2.11 4.61 -13.00
CA LEU A 90 1.00 5.52 -13.29
C LEU A 90 1.42 6.98 -13.25
N VAL A 91 2.20 7.40 -12.24
CA VAL A 91 2.70 8.78 -12.14
C VAL A 91 3.53 9.15 -13.36
N ILE A 92 4.44 8.28 -13.81
CA ILE A 92 5.26 8.52 -15.00
C ILE A 92 4.40 8.65 -16.26
N VAL A 93 3.50 7.69 -16.49
CA VAL A 93 2.64 7.67 -17.68
C VAL A 93 1.71 8.88 -17.71
N TYR A 94 1.05 9.22 -16.60
CA TYR A 94 0.16 10.37 -16.57
C TYR A 94 0.90 11.70 -16.70
N THR A 95 2.10 11.80 -16.13
CA THR A 95 2.95 12.99 -16.32
C THR A 95 3.32 13.15 -17.79
N TYR A 96 3.72 12.07 -18.47
CA TYR A 96 4.01 12.08 -19.90
C TYR A 96 2.77 12.48 -20.73
N LEU A 97 1.61 11.88 -20.47
CA LEU A 97 0.36 12.21 -21.19
C LEU A 97 -0.07 13.67 -20.99
N CYS A 98 0.11 14.23 -19.80
CA CYS A 98 -0.14 15.65 -19.54
C CYS A 98 0.77 16.57 -20.37
N VAL A 99 2.03 16.17 -20.55
CA VAL A 99 3.04 16.92 -21.32
C VAL A 99 2.86 16.77 -22.83
N GLU A 100 2.63 15.56 -23.34
CA GLU A 100 2.47 15.30 -24.77
C GLU A 100 1.20 15.96 -25.34
N ARG A 101 0.10 15.92 -24.58
CA ARG A 101 -1.17 16.53 -24.96
C ARG A 101 -1.09 18.06 -25.08
N TYR A 102 -0.09 18.68 -24.45
CA TYR A 102 0.23 20.09 -24.60
C TYR A 102 0.90 20.40 -25.96
N SER A 103 1.73 19.49 -26.50
CA SER A 103 2.47 19.69 -27.75
C SER A 103 1.61 19.62 -29.02
N LEU A 104 0.48 18.90 -29.01
CA LEU A 104 -0.36 18.67 -30.20
C LEU A 104 -1.40 19.78 -30.45
N PHE A 105 -1.63 20.70 -29.51
CA PHE A 105 -2.72 21.70 -29.53
C PHE A 105 -2.20 23.16 -29.60
N PHE A 106 -1.03 23.40 -30.20
CA PHE A 106 -0.36 24.72 -30.10
C PHE A 106 -0.78 25.77 -31.16
N ASN A 107 -1.64 25.49 -32.14
CA ASN A 107 -1.81 26.40 -33.30
C ASN A 107 -3.09 27.26 -33.39
N GLU A 108 -3.99 27.35 -32.40
CA GLU A 108 -5.11 28.33 -32.47
C GLU A 108 -5.45 28.98 -31.11
N LEU A 109 -4.71 30.05 -30.82
CA LEU A 109 -5.10 31.35 -30.26
C LEU A 109 -6.05 31.45 -29.03
N LEU A 110 -5.43 31.45 -27.84
CA LEU A 110 -5.56 32.46 -26.75
C LEU A 110 -6.87 32.74 -25.98
N PHE A 111 -7.85 31.85 -25.79
CA PHE A 111 -8.97 32.23 -24.88
C PHE A 111 -9.64 31.16 -24.00
N THR A 112 -8.90 30.24 -23.36
CA THR A 112 -9.47 29.64 -22.14
C THR A 112 -8.42 29.22 -21.11
N LEU A 113 -7.75 30.20 -20.50
CA LEU A 113 -7.42 30.36 -19.07
C LEU A 113 -7.25 29.20 -18.06
N ASN A 114 -7.45 27.90 -18.33
CA ASN A 114 -7.28 26.87 -17.27
C ASN A 114 -7.22 25.41 -17.79
N ARG A 115 -6.25 25.09 -18.65
CA ARG A 115 -5.84 23.69 -18.91
C ARG A 115 -4.32 23.61 -18.78
N ALA A 116 -3.87 23.35 -17.56
CA ALA A 116 -2.49 23.57 -17.12
C ALA A 116 -1.46 22.90 -18.05
N GLY A 117 -0.57 23.72 -18.64
CA GLY A 117 0.64 23.27 -19.32
C GLY A 117 1.66 22.71 -18.32
N TRP A 118 2.94 23.10 -18.40
CA TRP A 118 3.98 22.65 -17.45
C TRP A 118 3.64 22.91 -15.97
N LEU A 119 2.77 23.90 -15.71
CA LEU A 119 2.25 24.23 -14.38
C LEU A 119 1.48 23.07 -13.71
N GLY A 120 0.81 22.20 -14.49
CA GLY A 120 0.01 21.11 -13.94
C GLY A 120 0.86 20.05 -13.24
N PRO A 121 1.82 19.42 -13.95
CA PRO A 121 2.77 18.50 -13.34
C PRO A 121 3.55 19.14 -12.19
N ILE A 122 4.04 20.37 -12.35
CA ILE A 122 4.76 21.08 -11.28
C ILE A 122 3.90 21.20 -10.01
N ALA A 123 2.65 21.63 -10.13
CA ALA A 123 1.75 21.77 -8.98
C ALA A 123 1.48 20.41 -8.31
N SER A 124 1.31 19.33 -9.08
CA SER A 124 1.11 17.99 -8.52
C SER A 124 2.31 17.48 -7.73
N TYR A 125 3.54 17.75 -8.19
CA TYR A 125 4.75 17.36 -7.46
C TYR A 125 4.95 18.18 -6.19
N ILE A 126 4.67 19.50 -6.22
CA ILE A 126 4.72 20.34 -5.02
C ILE A 126 3.73 19.83 -3.95
N MET A 127 2.49 19.54 -4.36
CA MET A 127 1.48 18.97 -3.45
C MET A 127 1.91 17.61 -2.90
N PHE A 128 2.51 16.75 -3.72
CA PHE A 128 3.00 15.45 -3.29
C PHE A 128 4.09 15.58 -2.21
N VAL A 129 5.05 16.51 -2.38
CA VAL A 129 6.12 16.73 -1.40
C VAL A 129 5.56 17.26 -0.08
N ILE A 130 4.67 18.26 -0.14
CA ILE A 130 4.03 18.81 1.07
C ILE A 130 3.24 17.71 1.80
N TYR A 131 2.46 16.93 1.06
CA TYR A 131 1.69 15.82 1.62
C TYR A 131 2.59 14.76 2.24
N ALA A 132 3.66 14.35 1.56
CA ALA A 132 4.61 13.36 2.07
C ALA A 132 5.26 13.79 3.39
N ILE A 133 5.62 15.07 3.51
CA ILE A 133 6.16 15.64 4.76
C ILE A 133 5.12 15.54 5.88
N ILE A 134 3.89 15.99 5.63
CA ILE A 134 2.81 15.95 6.63
C ILE A 134 2.52 14.50 7.06
N THR A 135 2.34 13.58 6.09
CA THR A 135 2.07 12.17 6.37
C THR A 135 3.21 11.55 7.19
N HIS A 136 4.47 11.84 6.86
CA HIS A 136 5.61 11.31 7.61
C HIS A 136 5.57 11.73 9.09
N PHE A 137 5.30 13.00 9.38
CA PHE A 137 5.17 13.48 10.76
C PHE A 137 4.02 12.80 11.50
N VAL A 138 2.86 12.67 10.85
CA VAL A 138 1.68 12.00 11.44
C VAL A 138 1.97 10.52 11.70
N THR A 139 2.64 9.83 10.78
CA THR A 139 2.99 8.41 10.92
C THR A 139 3.95 8.17 12.08
N ILE A 140 4.99 9.01 12.27
CA ILE A 140 5.91 8.87 13.41
C ILE A 140 5.19 9.03 14.75
N TRP A 141 4.24 9.96 14.82
CA TRP A 141 3.48 10.18 16.04
C TRP A 141 2.49 9.04 16.31
N SER A 142 1.73 8.65 15.28
CA SER A 142 0.72 7.58 15.37
C SER A 142 1.35 6.22 15.68
N SER A 143 2.48 5.88 15.06
CA SER A 143 3.13 4.57 15.26
C SER A 143 3.58 4.34 16.69
N LYS A 144 4.01 5.39 17.40
CA LYS A 144 4.34 5.31 18.83
C LYS A 144 3.12 5.00 19.68
N ALA A 145 2.01 5.68 19.40
CA ALA A 145 0.75 5.46 20.11
C ALA A 145 0.19 4.04 19.87
N VAL A 146 0.23 3.57 18.62
CA VAL A 146 -0.21 2.20 18.27
C VAL A 146 0.69 1.16 18.94
N TYR A 147 2.01 1.35 18.94
CA TYR A 147 2.93 0.43 19.60
C TYR A 147 2.67 0.31 21.12
N GLU A 148 2.44 1.43 21.80
CA GLU A 148 2.11 1.39 23.23
C GLU A 148 0.77 0.71 23.52
N HIS A 149 -0.23 0.92 22.66
CA HIS A 149 -1.51 0.25 22.74
C HIS A 149 -1.38 -1.27 22.58
N ASP A 150 -0.69 -1.72 21.54
CA ASP A 150 -0.48 -3.15 21.26
C ASP A 150 0.31 -3.85 22.37
N ARG A 151 1.30 -3.14 22.95
CA ARG A 151 2.05 -3.64 24.11
C ARG A 151 1.18 -3.80 25.34
N GLN A 152 0.24 -2.87 25.57
CA GLN A 152 -0.69 -2.96 26.68
C GLN A 152 -1.70 -4.10 26.46
N GLU A 153 -2.24 -4.27 25.25
CA GLU A 153 -3.11 -5.41 24.92
C GLU A 153 -2.45 -6.76 25.21
N GLY A 154 -1.14 -6.87 24.95
CA GLY A 154 -0.39 -8.08 25.29
C GLY A 154 -0.23 -8.33 26.78
N ASN A 155 -0.10 -7.28 27.60
CA ASN A 155 0.01 -7.44 29.05
C ASN A 155 -1.33 -7.77 29.74
N PHE A 156 -2.46 -7.49 29.09
CA PHE A 156 -3.80 -7.82 29.60
C PHE A 156 -4.23 -9.26 29.32
N ARG A 157 -3.55 -9.97 28.42
CA ARG A 157 -3.84 -11.35 28.02
C ARG A 157 -2.93 -12.34 28.74
#